data_AF-A0A957KLJ9-F1
#
_entry.id   AF-A0A957KLJ9-F1
#
_cell.length_a   1.000
_cell.length_b   1.000
_cell.length_c   1.000
_cell.angle_alpha   90.00
_cell.angle_beta   90.00
_cell.angle_gamma   90.00
#
_symmetry.space_group_name_H-M   'P 1'
#
loop_
_entity.id
_entity.type
_entity.pdbx_description
1 polymer ?
#
loop_
_entity_poly.entity_id
_entity_poly.type
_entity_poly.pdbx_seq_one_letter_code
_entity_poly.pdbx_strand_id
1 'polypeptide(L)'
;MVSQIEVAPFDKHNQILVSNAHPPDWQNPTPDGPYNLLVIGGGSAGLVAAVGAAGVGAKVALVEKHLLGGDCLNVGCVPSKTILRSAKAVGDIRHAAGVGVNLPGDPTVDFAAVMERMRRIRADISYHDSAQRFRDAGIDMYLGTGRFTGRHTFEVDGRTIEFRKAVIATGSRAANIPIPGLKEAGYITNEGVFELTERPARLAI
;
A
#
# COMPACT_ATOMS: atom_id res chain seq x y z
N MET A 1 -11.82 16.64 6.59
CA MET A 1 -12.36 16.04 5.34
C MET A 1 -11.28 15.08 4.87
N VAL A 2 -11.54 13.78 4.96
CA VAL A 2 -10.58 12.74 4.56
C VAL A 2 -10.23 12.97 3.09
N SER A 3 -8.95 13.10 2.75
CA SER A 3 -8.54 13.28 1.36
C SER A 3 -9.01 12.07 0.56
N GLN A 4 -9.69 12.28 -0.57
CA GLN A 4 -10.02 11.17 -1.47
C GLN A 4 -8.73 10.48 -1.92
N ILE A 5 -8.66 9.18 -1.71
CA ILE A 5 -7.55 8.34 -2.17
C ILE A 5 -7.78 8.03 -3.64
N GLU A 6 -6.88 8.50 -4.49
CA GLU A 6 -6.90 8.21 -5.92
C GLU A 6 -5.99 7.01 -6.20
N VAL A 7 -6.55 5.99 -6.87
CA VAL A 7 -5.79 4.81 -7.32
C VAL A 7 -6.15 4.55 -8.78
N ALA A 8 -5.17 4.60 -9.68
CA ALA A 8 -5.39 4.38 -11.10
C ALA A 8 -5.02 2.94 -11.55
N PRO A 9 -5.72 2.37 -12.54
CA PRO A 9 -7.07 2.75 -12.99
C PRO A 9 -8.13 2.44 -11.92
N PHE A 10 -9.25 3.17 -11.89
CA PHE A 10 -10.31 2.93 -10.90
C PHE A 10 -11.25 1.77 -11.29
N ASP A 11 -10.66 0.61 -11.59
CA ASP A 11 -11.39 -0.62 -11.92
C ASP A 11 -11.97 -1.33 -10.67
N LYS A 12 -12.72 -2.41 -10.90
CA LYS A 12 -13.35 -3.20 -9.83
C LYS A 12 -12.34 -3.68 -8.76
N HIS A 13 -11.10 -3.95 -9.13
CA HIS A 13 -10.10 -4.48 -8.20
C HIS A 13 -9.55 -3.37 -7.32
N ASN A 14 -9.28 -2.20 -7.90
CA ASN A 14 -8.85 -1.04 -7.12
C ASN A 14 -9.98 -0.48 -6.24
N GLN A 15 -11.24 -0.59 -6.66
CA GLN A 15 -12.39 -0.28 -5.79
C GLN A 15 -12.42 -1.17 -4.54
N ILE A 16 -12.21 -2.49 -4.69
CA ILE A 16 -12.12 -3.43 -3.56
C ILE A 16 -10.92 -3.11 -2.66
N LEU A 17 -9.76 -2.78 -3.24
CA LEU A 17 -8.59 -2.36 -2.48
C LEU A 17 -8.90 -1.15 -1.61
N VAL A 18 -9.47 -0.09 -2.20
CA VAL A 18 -9.81 1.15 -1.49
C VAL A 18 -10.87 0.87 -0.42
N SER A 19 -11.91 0.10 -0.72
CA SER A 19 -12.96 -0.22 0.26
C SER A 19 -12.44 -1.01 1.47
N ASN A 20 -11.32 -1.72 1.34
CA ASN A 20 -10.69 -2.43 2.45
C ASN A 20 -9.68 -1.55 3.19
N ALA A 21 -8.75 -0.94 2.46
CA ALA A 21 -7.56 -0.31 3.00
C ALA A 21 -7.74 1.18 3.36
N HIS A 22 -8.74 1.86 2.79
CA HIS A 22 -9.10 3.22 3.15
C HIS A 22 -10.57 3.51 2.79
N PRO A 23 -11.55 2.93 3.53
CA PRO A 23 -12.96 3.04 3.17
C PRO A 23 -13.40 4.52 3.14
N PRO A 24 -14.06 4.98 2.06
CA PRO A 24 -14.39 6.40 1.89
C PRO A 24 -15.43 6.92 2.90
N ASP A 25 -16.24 6.03 3.45
CA ASP A 25 -17.25 6.26 4.48
C ASP A 25 -16.75 5.96 5.90
N TRP A 26 -15.43 5.75 6.07
CA TRP A 26 -14.85 5.46 7.38
C TRP A 26 -15.05 6.62 8.35
N GLN A 27 -15.59 6.31 9.52
CA GLN A 27 -15.75 7.25 10.61
C GLN A 27 -14.66 7.02 11.64
N ASN A 28 -13.75 7.99 11.76
CA ASN A 28 -12.73 7.97 12.80
C ASN A 28 -13.37 7.92 14.19
N PRO A 29 -12.86 7.08 15.10
CA PRO A 29 -13.38 6.99 16.46
C PRO A 29 -13.20 8.30 17.22
N THR A 30 -14.00 8.49 18.26
CA THR A 30 -13.82 9.59 19.22
C THR A 30 -12.82 9.12 20.29
N PRO A 31 -11.71 9.84 20.52
CA PRO A 31 -10.77 9.50 21.56
C PRO A 31 -11.45 9.44 22.94
N ASP A 32 -11.24 8.33 23.66
CA ASP A 32 -11.79 8.11 25.00
C ASP A 32 -10.65 7.87 26.01
N GLY A 33 -9.91 8.94 26.32
CA GLY A 33 -8.75 8.89 27.20
C GLY A 33 -7.44 8.44 26.51
N PRO A 34 -6.33 8.39 27.28
CA PRO A 34 -5.00 8.21 26.71
C PRO A 34 -4.75 6.79 26.22
N TYR A 35 -4.20 6.67 25.02
CA TYR A 35 -3.72 5.41 24.47
C TYR A 35 -2.43 4.97 25.14
N ASN A 36 -2.26 3.66 25.32
CA ASN A 36 -0.97 3.11 25.73
C ASN A 36 0.05 3.26 24.59
N LEU A 37 -0.37 3.02 23.34
CA LEU A 37 0.46 3.12 22.15
C LEU A 37 -0.25 3.88 21.02
N LEU A 38 0.41 4.90 20.50
CA LEU A 38 0.09 5.51 19.21
C LEU A 38 1.01 4.92 18.13
N VAL A 39 0.45 4.42 17.04
CA VAL A 39 1.20 3.95 15.87
C VAL A 39 0.92 4.88 14.70
N ILE A 40 1.96 5.42 14.08
CA ILE A 40 1.86 6.35 12.95
C ILE A 40 2.40 5.67 11.69
N GLY A 41 1.51 5.39 10.74
CA GLY A 41 1.77 4.63 9.52
C GLY A 41 1.26 3.19 9.63
N GLY A 42 0.37 2.81 8.72
CA GLY A 42 -0.27 1.51 8.57
C GLY A 42 0.40 0.61 7.53
N GLY A 43 1.71 0.73 7.38
CA GLY A 43 2.54 -0.26 6.66
C GLY A 43 2.94 -1.45 7.54
N SER A 44 3.73 -2.37 7.01
CA SER A 44 4.06 -3.65 7.67
C SER A 44 4.54 -3.49 9.13
N ALA A 45 5.43 -2.54 9.41
CA ALA A 45 5.93 -2.30 10.76
C ALA A 45 4.83 -1.78 11.71
N GLY A 46 3.99 -0.86 11.25
CA GLY A 46 2.93 -0.27 12.07
C GLY A 46 1.80 -1.24 12.34
N LEU A 47 1.34 -1.98 11.33
CA LEU A 47 0.30 -2.99 11.49
C LEU A 47 0.72 -4.08 12.48
N VAL A 48 1.95 -4.59 12.37
CA VAL A 48 2.49 -5.59 13.29
C VAL A 48 2.63 -5.04 14.71
N ALA A 49 3.15 -3.81 14.86
CA ALA A 49 3.28 -3.18 16.18
C ALA A 49 1.92 -2.97 16.87
N ALA A 50 0.91 -2.53 16.11
CA ALA A 50 -0.43 -2.29 16.65
C ALA A 50 -1.11 -3.59 17.08
N VAL A 51 -1.09 -4.63 16.24
CA VAL A 51 -1.67 -5.94 16.59
C VAL A 51 -0.92 -6.58 17.76
N GLY A 52 0.41 -6.50 17.78
CA GLY A 52 1.22 -7.02 18.88
C GLY A 52 0.88 -6.33 20.22
N ALA A 53 0.73 -5.01 20.22
CA ALA A 53 0.36 -4.24 21.42
C ALA A 53 -1.08 -4.52 21.87
N ALA A 54 -2.04 -4.54 20.93
CA ALA A 54 -3.42 -4.87 21.24
C ALA A 54 -3.56 -6.30 21.80
N GLY A 55 -2.82 -7.26 21.24
CA GLY A 55 -2.82 -8.66 21.68
C GLY A 55 -2.32 -8.88 23.11
N VAL A 56 -1.56 -7.93 23.68
CA VAL A 56 -1.15 -7.95 25.10
C VAL A 56 -2.01 -7.03 25.98
N GLY A 57 -3.16 -6.56 25.46
CA GLY A 57 -4.15 -5.77 26.20
C GLY A 57 -3.90 -4.27 26.23
N ALA A 58 -2.98 -3.73 25.42
CA ALA A 58 -2.79 -2.30 25.33
C ALA A 58 -3.93 -1.62 24.54
N LYS A 59 -4.37 -0.44 24.98
CA LYS A 59 -5.23 0.45 24.19
C LYS A 59 -4.39 1.11 23.10
N VAL A 60 -4.67 0.82 21.84
CA VAL A 60 -3.87 1.25 20.68
C VAL A 60 -4.66 2.17 19.76
N ALA A 61 -4.04 3.27 19.35
CA ALA A 61 -4.46 4.07 18.21
C ALA A 61 -3.51 3.82 17.04
N LEU A 62 -4.04 3.57 15.84
CA LEU A 62 -3.26 3.52 14.60
C LEU A 62 -3.73 4.62 13.66
N VAL A 63 -2.79 5.41 13.14
CA VAL A 63 -3.06 6.50 12.18
C VAL A 63 -2.46 6.15 10.82
N GLU A 64 -3.27 6.17 9.76
CA GLU A 64 -2.81 6.02 8.37
C GLU A 64 -3.44 7.10 7.48
N LYS A 65 -2.62 7.78 6.68
CA LYS A 65 -3.05 8.90 5.83
C LYS A 65 -3.50 8.48 4.43
N HIS A 66 -3.06 7.30 3.97
CA HIS A 66 -3.28 6.73 2.65
C HIS A 66 -3.88 5.33 2.79
N LEU A 67 -3.50 4.39 1.92
CA LEU A 67 -3.92 2.99 1.99
C LEU A 67 -3.16 2.22 3.09
N LEU A 68 -3.91 1.49 3.93
CA LEU A 68 -3.34 0.45 4.79
C LEU A 68 -2.59 -0.61 3.97
N GLY A 69 -1.67 -1.32 4.63
CA GLY A 69 -0.74 -2.28 4.02
C GLY A 69 0.56 -1.64 3.52
N GLY A 70 0.60 -0.30 3.43
CA GLY A 70 1.77 0.49 3.01
C GLY A 70 2.31 0.07 1.64
N ASP A 71 3.60 0.30 1.40
CA ASP A 71 4.24 -0.04 0.12
C ASP A 71 4.13 -1.53 -0.20
N CYS A 72 4.26 -2.40 0.81
CA CYS A 72 4.28 -3.84 0.63
C CYS A 72 3.06 -4.34 -0.15
N LEU A 73 1.85 -3.94 0.29
CA LEU A 73 0.60 -4.28 -0.38
C LEU A 73 0.39 -3.45 -1.65
N ASN A 74 0.64 -2.14 -1.57
CA ASN A 74 0.10 -1.20 -2.55
C ASN A 74 1.03 -0.98 -3.74
N VAL A 75 2.32 -0.69 -3.50
CA VAL A 75 3.24 -0.14 -4.51
C VAL A 75 4.66 -0.71 -4.40
N GLY A 76 4.76 -1.98 -3.98
CA GLY A 76 6.02 -2.62 -3.63
C GLY A 76 5.98 -4.13 -3.81
N CYS A 77 6.04 -4.88 -2.71
CA CYS A 77 6.29 -6.33 -2.72
C CYS A 77 5.22 -7.12 -3.49
N VAL A 78 3.94 -6.97 -3.13
CA VAL A 78 2.82 -7.68 -3.76
C VAL A 78 2.74 -7.40 -5.26
N PRO A 79 2.66 -6.15 -5.73
CA PRO A 79 2.52 -5.90 -7.15
C PRO A 79 3.78 -6.30 -7.93
N SER A 80 4.99 -6.02 -7.42
CA SER A 80 6.24 -6.40 -8.09
C SER A 80 6.39 -7.92 -8.26
N LYS A 81 6.13 -8.72 -7.20
CA LYS A 81 6.24 -10.18 -7.28
C LYS A 81 5.15 -10.78 -8.16
N THR A 82 3.99 -10.15 -8.25
CA THR A 82 2.92 -10.61 -9.14
C THR A 82 3.30 -10.45 -10.61
N ILE A 83 3.92 -9.32 -10.98
CA ILE A 83 4.43 -9.06 -12.33
C ILE A 83 5.66 -9.94 -12.63
N LEU A 84 6.60 -10.03 -11.69
CA LEU A 84 7.79 -10.88 -11.84
C LEU A 84 7.45 -12.34 -12.07
N ARG A 85 6.33 -12.84 -11.55
CA ARG A 85 5.87 -14.20 -11.85
C ARG A 85 5.52 -14.40 -13.33
N SER A 86 4.87 -13.41 -13.95
CA SER A 86 4.60 -13.46 -15.40
C SER A 86 5.89 -13.34 -16.21
N ALA A 87 6.79 -12.44 -15.81
CA ALA A 87 8.10 -12.30 -16.45
C ALA A 87 8.94 -13.59 -16.36
N LYS A 88 8.89 -14.29 -15.22
CA LYS A 88 9.55 -15.60 -15.05
C LYS A 88 8.99 -16.65 -15.99
N ALA A 89 7.66 -16.71 -16.19
CA ALA A 89 7.07 -17.65 -17.15
C ALA A 89 7.57 -17.41 -18.58
N VAL A 90 7.68 -16.15 -19.00
CA VAL A 90 8.27 -15.77 -20.30
C VAL A 90 9.74 -16.18 -20.37
N GLY A 91 10.49 -15.96 -19.30
CA GLY A 91 11.87 -16.39 -19.17
C GLY A 91 12.01 -17.91 -19.33
N ASP A 92 11.20 -18.69 -18.62
CA ASP A 92 11.23 -20.16 -18.69
C ASP A 92 10.89 -20.65 -20.11
N ILE A 93 9.91 -20.04 -20.78
CA ILE A 93 9.55 -20.33 -22.18
C ILE A 93 10.73 -20.06 -23.13
N ARG A 94 11.39 -18.91 -23.00
CA ARG A 94 12.53 -18.53 -23.87
C ARG A 94 13.75 -19.44 -23.70
N HIS A 95 13.91 -20.05 -22.51
CA HIS A 95 15.01 -20.96 -22.23
C HIS A 95 14.61 -22.45 -22.32
N ALA A 96 13.40 -22.76 -22.81
CA ALA A 96 12.85 -24.11 -22.85
C ALA A 96 13.67 -25.10 -23.70
N ALA A 97 14.37 -24.61 -24.73
CA ALA A 97 15.26 -25.43 -25.55
C ALA A 97 16.39 -26.07 -24.72
N GLY A 98 16.84 -25.40 -23.65
CA GLY A 98 17.86 -25.93 -22.73
C GLY A 98 17.40 -27.17 -21.95
N VAL A 99 16.10 -27.44 -21.91
CA VAL A 99 15.50 -28.66 -21.33
C VAL A 99 14.83 -29.54 -22.39
N GLY A 100 15.18 -29.36 -23.66
CA GLY A 100 14.70 -30.19 -24.77
C GLY A 100 13.29 -29.85 -25.29
N VAL A 101 12.71 -28.73 -24.86
CA VAL A 101 11.39 -28.28 -25.33
C VAL A 101 11.57 -27.20 -26.41
N ASN A 102 11.20 -27.53 -27.64
CA ASN A 102 11.29 -26.61 -28.77
C ASN A 102 9.92 -25.98 -29.06
N LEU A 103 9.88 -24.66 -29.21
CA LEU A 103 8.68 -23.89 -29.49
C LEU A 103 8.82 -23.15 -30.82
N PRO A 104 7.72 -22.94 -31.56
CA PRO A 104 7.78 -22.37 -32.91
C PRO A 104 8.12 -20.86 -32.94
N GLY A 105 8.14 -20.17 -31.79
CA GLY A 105 8.44 -18.74 -31.72
C GLY A 105 8.40 -18.15 -30.31
N ASP A 106 8.57 -16.84 -30.23
CA ASP A 106 8.58 -16.07 -28.99
C ASP A 106 7.17 -15.93 -28.38
N PRO A 107 7.01 -15.97 -27.05
CA PRO A 107 5.70 -15.84 -26.42
C PRO A 107 5.13 -14.43 -26.60
N THR A 108 3.84 -14.37 -26.95
CA THR A 108 3.08 -13.11 -26.94
C THR A 108 2.62 -12.81 -25.51
N VAL A 109 2.85 -11.58 -25.05
CA VAL A 109 2.48 -11.14 -23.70
C VAL A 109 1.38 -10.08 -23.80
N ASP A 110 0.22 -10.41 -23.24
CA ASP A 110 -0.84 -9.42 -22.98
C ASP A 110 -0.51 -8.65 -21.70
N PHE A 111 0.04 -7.45 -21.87
CA PHE A 111 0.44 -6.60 -20.75
C PHE A 111 -0.75 -6.13 -19.91
N ALA A 112 -1.88 -5.80 -20.55
CA ALA A 112 -3.07 -5.35 -19.84
C ALA A 112 -3.60 -6.46 -18.93
N ALA A 113 -3.64 -7.71 -19.41
CA ALA A 113 -4.02 -8.87 -18.60
C ALA A 113 -3.03 -9.15 -17.44
N VAL A 114 -1.73 -8.94 -17.65
CA VAL A 114 -0.72 -9.05 -16.56
C VAL A 114 -0.99 -8.02 -15.47
N MET A 115 -1.26 -6.78 -15.84
CA MET A 115 -1.52 -5.69 -14.90
C MET A 115 -2.87 -5.83 -14.20
N GLU A 116 -3.92 -6.26 -14.91
CA GLU A 116 -5.21 -6.61 -14.31
C GLU A 116 -5.07 -7.75 -13.29
N ARG A 117 -4.36 -8.84 -13.64
CA ARG A 117 -4.08 -9.94 -12.71
C ARG A 117 -3.34 -9.44 -11.47
N MET A 118 -2.41 -8.50 -11.62
CA MET A 118 -1.71 -7.88 -10.49
C MET A 118 -2.71 -7.16 -9.56
N ARG A 119 -3.55 -6.29 -10.11
CA ARG A 119 -4.56 -5.56 -9.33
C ARG A 119 -5.55 -6.51 -8.67
N ARG A 120 -5.99 -7.56 -9.35
CA ARG A 120 -6.84 -8.62 -8.79
C ARG A 120 -6.19 -9.28 -7.58
N ILE A 121 -4.97 -9.78 -7.71
CA ILE A 121 -4.27 -10.46 -6.59
C ILE A 121 -4.10 -9.51 -5.40
N ARG A 122 -3.75 -8.25 -5.66
CA ARG A 122 -3.64 -7.21 -4.62
C ARG A 122 -4.98 -6.99 -3.91
N ALA A 123 -6.07 -6.89 -4.66
CA ALA A 123 -7.42 -6.74 -4.11
C ALA A 123 -7.85 -7.98 -3.30
N ASP A 124 -7.62 -9.18 -3.84
CA ASP A 124 -8.01 -10.46 -3.23
C ASP A 124 -7.40 -10.65 -1.84
N ILE A 125 -6.20 -10.09 -1.57
CA ILE A 125 -5.54 -10.19 -0.26
C ILE A 125 -5.70 -8.96 0.63
N SER A 126 -6.23 -7.85 0.10
CA SER A 126 -6.30 -6.55 0.79
C SER A 126 -7.14 -6.58 2.08
N TYR A 127 -8.08 -7.53 2.20
CA TYR A 127 -8.86 -7.72 3.42
C TYR A 127 -7.99 -8.05 4.64
N HIS A 128 -6.79 -8.64 4.43
CA HIS A 128 -5.84 -8.92 5.51
C HIS A 128 -5.28 -7.66 6.15
N ASP A 129 -5.24 -6.55 5.42
CA ASP A 129 -4.77 -5.26 5.90
C ASP A 129 -5.93 -4.24 6.03
N SER A 130 -7.19 -4.71 6.06
CA SER A 130 -8.35 -3.83 6.07
C SER A 130 -8.54 -3.04 7.37
N ALA A 131 -9.08 -1.83 7.24
CA ALA A 131 -9.43 -0.99 8.40
C ALA A 131 -10.39 -1.71 9.36
N GLN A 132 -11.37 -2.43 8.80
CA GLN A 132 -12.32 -3.26 9.54
C GLN A 132 -11.60 -4.30 10.40
N ARG A 133 -10.66 -5.06 9.84
CA ARG A 133 -9.95 -6.12 10.57
C ARG A 133 -9.21 -5.57 11.78
N PHE A 134 -8.52 -4.44 11.63
CA PHE A 134 -7.79 -3.84 12.76
C PHE A 134 -8.73 -3.27 13.82
N ARG A 135 -9.87 -2.68 13.41
CA ARG A 135 -10.94 -2.29 14.35
C ARG A 135 -11.47 -3.49 15.14
N ASP A 136 -11.73 -4.61 14.47
CA ASP A 136 -12.21 -5.84 15.10
C ASP A 136 -11.17 -6.47 16.04
N ALA A 137 -9.89 -6.16 15.84
CA ALA A 137 -8.80 -6.52 16.75
C ALA A 137 -8.65 -5.57 17.96
N GLY A 138 -9.57 -4.62 18.16
CA GLY A 138 -9.57 -3.69 19.28
C GLY A 138 -8.61 -2.50 19.11
N ILE A 139 -8.19 -2.20 17.88
CA ILE A 139 -7.35 -1.03 17.55
C ILE A 139 -8.26 0.10 17.08
N ASP A 140 -8.11 1.28 17.69
CA ASP A 140 -8.78 2.48 17.21
C ASP A 140 -8.08 3.00 15.95
N MET A 141 -8.72 2.75 14.81
CA MET A 141 -8.19 3.08 13.48
C MET A 141 -8.61 4.49 13.05
N TYR A 142 -7.62 5.36 12.89
CA TYR A 142 -7.76 6.73 12.42
C TYR A 142 -7.22 6.85 10.99
N LEU A 143 -8.10 7.17 10.06
CA LEU A 143 -7.75 7.48 8.67
C LEU A 143 -7.63 9.00 8.49
N GLY A 144 -6.45 9.46 8.12
CA GLY A 144 -6.15 10.87 7.90
C GLY A 144 -4.69 11.23 8.12
N THR A 145 -4.34 12.45 7.70
CA THR A 145 -3.02 13.02 8.00
C THR A 145 -3.02 13.58 9.43
N GLY A 146 -1.93 13.31 10.15
CA GLY A 146 -1.75 13.84 11.49
C GLY A 146 -0.36 14.38 11.77
N ARG A 147 -0.23 15.06 12.91
CA ARG A 147 1.01 15.69 13.39
C ARG A 147 1.11 15.64 14.91
N PHE A 148 2.34 15.57 15.42
CA PHE A 148 2.57 15.79 16.85
C PHE A 148 2.23 17.25 17.21
N THR A 149 1.49 17.43 18.29
CA THR A 149 1.18 18.76 18.88
C THR A 149 1.92 19.00 20.19
N GLY A 150 2.61 17.98 20.69
CA GLY A 150 3.36 18.01 21.93
C GLY A 150 4.06 16.69 22.19
N ARG A 151 4.63 16.54 23.38
CA ARG A 151 5.39 15.33 23.76
C ARG A 151 4.52 14.06 23.83
N HIS A 152 3.26 14.20 24.23
CA HIS A 152 2.31 13.10 24.46
C HIS A 152 0.96 13.34 23.77
N THR A 153 0.92 14.25 22.80
CA THR A 153 -0.29 14.63 22.08
C THR A 153 -0.05 14.62 20.57
N PHE A 154 -1.02 14.07 19.85
CA PHE A 154 -1.02 13.97 18.40
C PHE A 154 -2.38 14.44 17.88
N GLU A 155 -2.42 15.11 16.74
CA GLU A 155 -3.67 15.55 16.12
C GLU A 155 -3.85 14.83 14.78
N VAL A 156 -5.04 14.30 14.54
CA VAL A 156 -5.46 13.70 13.25
C VAL A 156 -6.90 14.11 12.94
N ASP A 157 -7.14 14.66 11.75
CA ASP A 157 -8.48 15.13 11.31
C ASP A 157 -9.22 15.92 12.41
N GLY A 158 -8.55 16.90 13.02
CA GLY A 158 -9.09 17.76 14.07
C GLY A 158 -9.30 17.12 15.44
N ARG A 159 -8.95 15.83 15.62
CA ARG A 159 -9.06 15.10 16.89
C ARG A 159 -7.70 15.07 17.59
N THR A 160 -7.68 15.39 18.88
CA THR A 160 -6.48 15.24 19.71
C THR A 160 -6.45 13.85 20.34
N ILE A 161 -5.34 13.15 20.14
CA ILE A 161 -5.02 11.84 20.68
C ILE A 161 -3.94 12.04 21.75
N GLU A 162 -4.22 11.60 22.97
CA GLU A 162 -3.22 11.50 24.04
C GLU A 162 -2.61 10.10 24.06
N PHE A 163 -1.29 9.99 24.27
CA PHE A 163 -0.61 8.70 24.26
C PHE A 163 0.55 8.62 25.26
N ARG A 164 0.84 7.40 25.74
CA ARG A 164 2.00 7.13 26.62
C ARG A 164 3.28 6.89 25.82
N LYS A 165 3.20 6.09 24.76
CA LYS A 165 4.31 5.78 23.84
C LYS A 165 3.85 5.92 22.39
N ALA A 166 4.79 6.19 21.50
CA ALA A 166 4.53 6.27 20.07
C ALA A 166 5.52 5.40 19.29
N VAL A 167 5.04 4.76 18.22
CA VAL A 167 5.83 4.12 17.18
C VAL A 167 5.66 4.94 15.90
N ILE A 168 6.78 5.43 15.37
CA ILE A 168 6.82 6.14 14.09
C ILE A 168 7.20 5.11 13.02
N ALA A 169 6.21 4.68 12.24
CA ALA A 169 6.32 3.67 11.19
C ALA A 169 5.87 4.23 9.82
N THR A 170 6.23 5.49 9.54
CA THR A 170 5.77 6.26 8.37
C THR A 170 6.36 5.82 7.03
N GLY A 171 7.23 4.81 7.02
CA GLY A 171 7.87 4.30 5.81
C GLY A 171 8.81 5.31 5.13
N SER A 172 8.93 5.18 3.82
CA SER A 172 9.76 6.01 2.94
C SER A 172 8.95 6.52 1.75
N ARG A 173 9.57 7.33 0.89
CA ARG A 173 9.01 7.74 -0.40
C ARG A 173 10.13 7.82 -1.43
N ALA A 174 9.78 7.77 -2.72
CA ALA A 174 10.74 8.01 -3.78
C ALA A 174 11.45 9.36 -3.61
N ALA A 175 12.78 9.37 -3.77
CA ALA A 175 13.58 10.58 -3.65
C ALA A 175 13.31 11.51 -4.85
N ASN A 176 13.29 12.82 -4.61
CA ASN A 176 13.34 13.79 -5.68
C ASN A 176 14.77 13.88 -6.22
N ILE A 177 14.99 13.45 -7.46
CA ILE A 177 16.32 13.42 -8.07
C ILE A 177 16.55 14.75 -8.82
N PRO A 178 17.54 15.57 -8.43
CA PRO A 178 17.74 16.91 -9.00
C PRO A 178 18.49 16.87 -10.35
N ILE A 179 17.96 16.09 -11.31
CA ILE A 179 18.47 16.04 -12.68
C ILE A 179 17.66 17.03 -13.53
N PRO A 180 18.32 18.03 -14.18
CA PRO A 180 17.64 18.96 -15.08
C PRO A 180 16.88 18.22 -16.19
N GLY A 181 15.62 18.58 -16.42
CA GLY A 181 14.78 17.98 -17.45
C GLY A 181 14.08 16.67 -17.04
N LEU A 182 14.43 16.06 -15.89
CA LEU A 182 13.87 14.76 -15.50
C LEU A 182 12.36 14.84 -15.21
N LYS A 183 11.93 15.88 -14.48
CA LYS A 183 10.52 16.07 -14.16
C LYS A 183 9.71 16.38 -15.42
N GLU A 184 10.25 17.21 -16.29
CA GLU A 184 9.66 17.60 -17.58
C GLU A 184 9.54 16.40 -18.53
N ALA A 185 10.44 15.43 -18.43
CA ALA A 185 10.38 14.18 -19.18
C ALA A 185 9.28 13.22 -18.71
N GLY A 186 8.61 13.48 -17.57
CA GLY A 186 7.49 12.68 -17.08
C GLY A 186 7.89 11.32 -16.51
N TYR A 187 8.97 11.26 -15.71
CA TYR A 187 9.36 10.02 -15.04
C TYR A 187 8.26 9.53 -14.07
N ILE A 188 8.18 8.21 -13.93
CA ILE A 188 7.33 7.55 -12.94
C ILE A 188 8.21 6.92 -11.86
N THR A 189 7.66 6.75 -10.66
CA THR A 189 8.33 6.06 -9.55
C THR A 189 7.75 4.66 -9.36
N ASN A 190 8.17 3.96 -8.31
CA ASN A 190 7.53 2.71 -7.90
C ASN A 190 6.03 2.89 -7.60
N GLU A 191 5.57 4.10 -7.27
CA GLU A 191 4.15 4.37 -7.03
C GLU A 191 3.35 4.36 -8.34
N GLY A 192 3.88 4.98 -9.41
CA GLY A 192 3.19 5.06 -10.70
C GLY A 192 3.38 3.84 -11.62
N VAL A 193 4.48 3.09 -11.50
CA VAL A 193 4.76 1.96 -12.42
C VAL A 193 3.69 0.87 -12.38
N PHE A 194 3.01 0.70 -11.24
CA PHE A 194 1.97 -0.31 -11.08
C PHE A 194 0.59 0.14 -11.60
N GLU A 195 0.45 1.39 -12.01
CA GLU A 195 -0.78 1.96 -12.57
C GLU A 195 -0.84 1.82 -14.10
N LEU A 196 0.29 1.47 -14.74
CA LEU A 196 0.37 1.28 -16.18
C LEU A 196 -0.65 0.23 -16.67
N THR A 197 -1.42 0.60 -17.67
CA THR A 197 -2.35 -0.29 -18.38
C THR A 197 -1.82 -0.69 -19.75
N GLU A 198 -0.89 0.09 -20.30
CA GLU A 198 -0.27 -0.13 -21.59
C GLU A 198 1.24 -0.37 -21.45
N ARG A 199 1.77 -1.28 -22.27
CA ARG A 199 3.19 -1.61 -22.25
C ARG A 199 3.98 -0.47 -22.89
N PRO A 200 4.94 0.15 -22.19
CA PRO A 200 5.82 1.13 -22.83
C PRO A 200 6.64 0.44 -23.92
N ALA A 201 6.75 1.07 -25.09
CA ALA A 201 7.58 0.54 -26.18
C ALA A 201 9.06 0.48 -25.78
N ARG A 202 9.49 1.41 -24.92
CA ARG A 202 10.84 1.52 -24.36
C ARG A 202 10.73 2.01 -22.92
N LEU A 203 11.52 1.44 -22.02
CA LEU A 203 11.60 1.84 -20.62
C LEU A 203 13.06 2.08 -20.27
N ALA A 204 13.37 3.23 -19.67
CA ALA A 204 14.65 3.53 -19.05
C ALA A 204 14.47 3.46 -17.53
N ILE A 205 15.46 2.88 -16.83
CA ILE A 205 15.50 2.72 -15.37
C ILE A 205 16.78 3.36 -14.86
#